data_AF-A0A7J0F1N7-F1
#
_entry.id   AF-A0A7J0F1N7-F1
#
_cell.length_a   1.000
_cell.length_b   1.000
_cell.length_c   1.000
_cell.angle_alpha   90.00
_cell.angle_beta   90.00
_cell.angle_gamma   90.00
#
_symmetry.space_group_name_H-M   'P 1'
#
loop_
_entity.id
_entity.type
_entity.pdbx_description
1 polymer ?
#
loop_
_entity_poly.entity_id
_entity_poly.type
_entity_poly.pdbx_seq_one_letter_code
_entity_poly.pdbx_strand_id
1 'polypeptide(L)'
;MSHKGKGHELMVPPKNLGEVSSYHHKRHWRRVRKKTHDSKGNVVYYYAEEAEEELTVRLNNKSSSKSKGVFHQRRYHYHSSSSSAPAIAPAPPKEITHFSHRHSLDKYKFLEEDEIVCDICETDILGSCFGCEDCVFFIHKKCKDIPKKIKHKSHSEDALTLRSSPSSSYKSGKFRCDGCRLTGDGFHYHCSPCKYDLHVTCAGSPSTVKYKQHTHPLKLYYDFPVKNEGIFKCRVCHTKINQNGWVYYNRDNRIMLHIDCAFDDEDEEDSILAIQDKLQTLKMK
;
A
#
# COMPACT_ATOMS: atom_id res chain seq x y z
N MET A 1 -33.78 -25.57 -54.05
CA MET A 1 -32.63 -26.48 -54.14
C MET A 1 -31.43 -25.84 -53.44
N SER A 2 -30.80 -26.61 -52.55
CA SER A 2 -29.41 -26.58 -52.05
C SER A 2 -28.65 -25.28 -51.72
N HIS A 3 -28.44 -25.07 -50.41
CA HIS A 3 -27.17 -25.19 -49.66
C HIS A 3 -25.82 -24.53 -50.08
N LYS A 4 -25.21 -23.91 -49.03
CA LYS A 4 -23.77 -23.78 -48.63
C LYS A 4 -22.95 -22.72 -49.40
N GLY A 5 -22.03 -21.96 -48.79
CA GLY A 5 -21.41 -22.02 -47.46
C GLY A 5 -20.55 -20.79 -47.13
N LYS A 6 -19.95 -20.84 -45.93
CA LYS A 6 -19.23 -19.81 -45.18
C LYS A 6 -17.93 -19.31 -45.84
N GLY A 7 -17.63 -18.03 -45.66
CA GLY A 7 -16.28 -17.47 -45.68
C GLY A 7 -16.11 -16.53 -44.48
N HIS A 8 -15.28 -16.91 -43.52
CA HIS A 8 -14.83 -16.07 -42.41
C HIS A 8 -13.88 -15.00 -42.97
N GLU A 9 -14.25 -13.73 -42.85
CA GLU A 9 -13.31 -12.63 -43.06
C GLU A 9 -12.79 -12.18 -41.68
N LEU A 10 -11.49 -12.41 -41.47
CA LEU A 10 -10.74 -12.05 -40.27
C LEU A 10 -10.64 -10.52 -40.17
N MET A 11 -11.47 -9.91 -39.33
CA MET A 11 -11.18 -8.56 -38.84
C MET A 11 -10.12 -8.65 -37.75
N VAL A 12 -8.92 -8.22 -38.11
CA VAL A 12 -7.78 -8.01 -37.21
C VAL A 12 -8.19 -7.02 -36.11
N PRO A 13 -8.10 -7.38 -34.81
CA PRO A 13 -8.38 -6.43 -33.74
C PRO A 13 -7.30 -5.33 -33.71
N PRO A 14 -7.68 -4.05 -33.50
CA PRO A 14 -6.73 -2.96 -33.40
C PRO A 14 -5.77 -3.18 -32.21
N LYS A 15 -4.47 -3.17 -32.53
CA LYS A 15 -3.37 -3.20 -31.57
C LYS A 15 -3.35 -1.90 -30.75
N ASN A 16 -3.07 -2.05 -29.46
CA ASN A 16 -2.67 -1.02 -28.49
C ASN A 16 -3.78 -0.19 -27.84
N LEU A 17 -4.53 -0.82 -26.92
CA LEU A 17 -4.84 -0.20 -25.63
C LEU A 17 -3.87 -0.83 -24.63
N GLY A 18 -2.97 -0.02 -24.07
CA GLY A 18 -1.93 -0.50 -23.17
C GLY A 18 -2.55 -1.16 -21.94
N GLU A 19 -2.31 -2.46 -21.77
CA GLU A 19 -2.53 -3.18 -20.52
C GLU A 19 -1.79 -2.42 -19.41
N VAL A 20 -2.55 -1.79 -18.52
CA VAL A 20 -2.01 -1.26 -17.27
C VAL A 20 -1.78 -2.49 -16.38
N SER A 21 -0.52 -2.89 -16.23
CA SER A 21 -0.13 -4.04 -15.41
C SER A 21 -0.77 -3.96 -14.02
N SER A 22 -1.58 -4.98 -13.70
CA SER A 22 -2.35 -5.20 -12.47
C SER A 22 -1.53 -5.26 -11.18
N TYR A 23 -0.20 -5.15 -11.27
CA TYR A 23 0.69 -5.20 -10.12
C TYR A 23 0.68 -3.90 -9.30
N HIS A 24 0.45 -2.75 -9.95
CA HIS A 24 0.54 -1.42 -9.33
C HIS A 24 -0.58 -1.09 -8.34
N HIS A 25 -1.73 -1.76 -8.43
CA HIS A 25 -2.89 -1.43 -7.60
C HIS A 25 -2.98 -2.27 -6.31
N LYS A 26 -2.41 -3.48 -6.23
CA LYS A 26 -2.76 -4.46 -5.18
C LYS A 26 -2.62 -3.98 -3.72
N ARG A 27 -1.64 -3.13 -3.38
CA ARG A 27 -1.37 -2.73 -1.98
C ARG A 27 -2.32 -1.64 -1.44
N HIS A 28 -2.90 -0.78 -2.28
CA HIS A 28 -3.73 0.35 -1.83
C HIS A 28 -5.23 0.02 -1.60
N TRP A 29 -5.74 -1.13 -2.05
CA TRP A 29 -7.20 -1.44 -1.99
C TRP A 29 -7.59 -2.50 -0.95
N ARG A 30 -6.62 -3.08 -0.25
CA ARG A 30 -6.82 -4.17 0.72
C ARG A 30 -7.18 -3.66 2.12
N ARG A 31 -8.10 -2.70 2.22
CA ARG A 31 -8.64 -2.28 3.53
C ARG A 31 -9.78 -3.20 3.92
N VAL A 32 -9.73 -3.80 5.12
CA VAL A 32 -10.83 -4.63 5.61
C VAL A 32 -12.06 -3.74 5.79
N ARG A 33 -13.15 -4.06 5.09
CA ARG A 33 -14.40 -3.29 5.10
C ARG A 33 -15.51 -3.95 5.90
N LYS A 34 -15.42 -5.24 6.22
CA LYS A 34 -16.44 -5.96 7.01
C LYS A 34 -15.87 -7.14 7.79
N LYS A 35 -16.36 -7.33 9.01
CA LYS A 35 -16.12 -8.49 9.89
C LYS A 35 -17.38 -9.34 9.99
N THR A 36 -17.25 -10.66 9.89
CA THR A 36 -18.32 -11.62 10.23
C THR A 36 -17.75 -12.82 10.98
N HIS A 37 -18.62 -13.71 11.45
CA HIS A 37 -18.21 -15.03 11.95
C HIS A 37 -18.70 -16.10 10.99
N ASP A 38 -17.86 -17.12 10.72
CA ASP A 38 -18.29 -18.29 9.98
C ASP A 38 -19.08 -19.27 10.87
N SER A 39 -19.59 -20.34 10.27
CA SER A 39 -20.37 -21.37 10.98
C SER A 39 -19.60 -22.13 12.06
N LYS A 40 -18.27 -21.98 12.13
CA LYS A 40 -17.40 -22.57 13.15
C LYS A 40 -16.98 -21.54 14.21
N GLY A 41 -17.49 -20.31 14.14
CA GLY A 41 -17.14 -19.22 15.04
C GLY A 41 -15.84 -18.50 14.71
N ASN A 42 -15.21 -18.80 13.57
CA ASN A 42 -13.99 -18.09 13.15
C ASN A 42 -14.37 -16.72 12.58
N VAL A 43 -13.57 -15.70 12.91
CA VAL A 43 -13.70 -14.37 12.33
C VAL A 43 -13.27 -14.39 10.86
N VAL A 44 -14.12 -13.82 10.00
CA VAL A 44 -13.91 -13.68 8.56
C VAL A 44 -13.88 -12.21 8.22
N TYR A 45 -12.84 -11.79 7.52
CA TYR A 45 -12.64 -10.41 7.08
C TYR A 45 -12.94 -10.30 5.58
N TYR A 46 -13.68 -9.26 5.20
CA TYR A 46 -13.94 -8.92 3.80
C TYR A 46 -13.27 -7.63 3.45
N TYR A 47 -12.68 -7.60 2.26
CA TYR A 47 -12.08 -6.43 1.63
C TYR A 47 -12.96 -6.05 0.45
N ALA A 48 -12.99 -4.77 0.10
CA ALA A 48 -13.61 -4.37 -1.15
C ALA A 48 -12.53 -3.97 -2.14
N GLU A 49 -12.52 -4.63 -3.29
CA GLU A 49 -11.92 -4.07 -4.49
C GLU A 49 -12.93 -3.08 -5.06
N GLU A 50 -12.56 -1.80 -5.16
CA GLU A 50 -13.31 -0.90 -6.03
C GLU A 50 -13.07 -1.39 -7.45
N ALA A 51 -14.14 -1.84 -8.12
CA ALA A 51 -14.10 -2.23 -9.51
C ALA A 51 -13.44 -1.10 -10.31
N GLU A 52 -12.44 -1.47 -11.13
CA GLU A 52 -11.80 -0.56 -12.08
C GLU A 52 -12.90 0.27 -12.78
N GLU A 53 -12.74 1.59 -12.79
CA GLU A 53 -13.64 2.49 -13.50
C GLU A 53 -13.94 1.91 -14.87
N GLU A 54 -15.23 1.70 -15.16
CA GLU A 54 -15.69 1.35 -16.50
C GLU A 54 -14.99 2.28 -17.50
N LEU A 55 -14.17 1.71 -18.37
CA LEU A 55 -13.78 2.29 -19.66
C LEU A 55 -15.07 2.51 -20.47
N THR A 56 -15.83 3.54 -20.12
CA THR A 56 -17.00 3.97 -20.88
C THR A 56 -16.49 4.70 -22.11
N VAL A 57 -16.27 3.94 -23.18
CA VAL A 57 -16.36 4.49 -24.54
C VAL A 57 -17.74 5.10 -24.64
N ARG A 58 -17.80 6.44 -24.67
CA ARG A 58 -19.03 7.20 -24.92
C ARG A 58 -19.56 6.81 -26.30
N LEU A 59 -20.53 5.92 -26.33
CA LEU A 59 -21.51 5.86 -27.40
C LEU A 59 -22.88 6.19 -26.81
N ASN A 60 -23.25 7.46 -27.03
CA ASN A 60 -24.60 8.02 -27.03
C ASN A 60 -25.60 7.64 -25.92
N ASN A 61 -25.84 8.66 -25.08
CA ASN A 61 -27.12 9.05 -24.48
C ASN A 61 -27.90 8.07 -23.58
N LYS A 62 -28.01 8.52 -22.32
CA LYS A 62 -28.96 8.14 -21.24
C LYS A 62 -28.57 6.95 -20.34
N SER A 63 -28.17 7.29 -19.11
CA SER A 63 -28.87 7.02 -17.84
C SER A 63 -28.03 6.42 -16.70
N SER A 64 -28.18 7.04 -15.52
CA SER A 64 -27.98 6.56 -14.14
C SER A 64 -27.09 5.33 -13.90
N SER A 65 -25.86 5.53 -13.40
CA SER A 65 -25.02 4.47 -12.84
C SER A 65 -25.25 4.31 -11.32
N LYS A 66 -25.65 3.10 -10.89
CA LYS A 66 -25.48 2.61 -9.52
C LYS A 66 -24.33 1.61 -9.55
N SER A 67 -23.18 1.96 -8.97
CA SER A 67 -22.03 1.07 -8.85
C SER A 67 -22.30 -0.05 -7.84
N LYS A 68 -22.30 -1.32 -8.29
CA LYS A 68 -22.29 -2.49 -7.40
C LYS A 68 -20.84 -2.94 -7.21
N GLY A 69 -20.29 -2.77 -6.01
CA GLY A 69 -18.98 -3.34 -5.66
C GLY A 69 -19.05 -4.86 -5.53
N VAL A 70 -18.05 -5.57 -6.03
CA VAL A 70 -17.89 -7.01 -5.85
C VAL A 70 -17.07 -7.23 -4.56
N PHE A 71 -17.62 -8.00 -3.62
CA PHE A 71 -16.91 -8.37 -2.39
C PHE A 71 -16.35 -9.79 -2.55
N HIS A 72 -15.03 -9.95 -2.37
CA HIS A 72 -14.41 -11.26 -2.31
C HIS A 72 -14.41 -11.81 -0.88
N GLN A 73 -14.69 -13.10 -0.73
CA GLN A 73 -14.68 -13.82 0.54
C GLN A 73 -13.32 -14.51 0.71
N ARG A 74 -12.60 -14.25 1.81
CA ARG A 74 -11.45 -15.06 2.23
C ARG A 74 -11.59 -15.41 3.70
N ARG A 75 -11.25 -16.65 4.03
CA ARG A 75 -11.44 -17.26 5.36
C ARG A 75 -10.08 -17.28 6.04
N TYR A 76 -9.97 -16.68 7.22
CA TYR A 76 -8.74 -16.72 8.02
C TYR A 76 -8.96 -17.58 9.27
N HIS A 77 -7.93 -18.31 9.68
CA HIS A 77 -7.94 -19.13 10.89
C HIS A 77 -6.89 -18.57 11.86
N TYR A 78 -7.28 -18.19 13.08
CA TYR A 78 -6.35 -17.69 14.10
C TYR A 78 -6.35 -18.57 15.34
N HIS A 79 -5.21 -18.57 16.04
CA HIS A 79 -5.08 -19.13 17.37
C HIS A 79 -4.77 -18.00 18.36
N SER A 80 -5.71 -17.71 19.27
CA SER A 80 -5.41 -16.91 20.46
C SER A 80 -4.59 -17.79 21.42
N SER A 81 -3.43 -17.32 21.85
CA SER A 81 -2.68 -18.00 22.91
C SER A 81 -3.36 -17.71 24.25
N SER A 82 -4.33 -18.54 24.64
CA SER A 82 -4.87 -18.56 25.99
C SER A 82 -4.04 -19.54 26.85
N SER A 83 -3.33 -19.03 27.85
CA SER A 83 -2.69 -19.87 28.88
C SER A 83 -3.53 -19.82 30.15
N SER A 84 -4.15 -20.94 30.53
CA SER A 84 -4.81 -21.11 31.82
C SER A 84 -3.81 -21.60 32.88
N ALA A 85 -3.48 -20.73 33.84
CA ALA A 85 -2.79 -21.09 35.09
C ALA A 85 -3.41 -20.26 36.25
N PRO A 86 -3.45 -20.79 37.49
CA PRO A 86 -4.29 -20.26 38.56
C PRO A 86 -3.77 -18.94 39.15
N ALA A 87 -4.72 -18.21 39.76
CA ALA A 87 -4.64 -16.80 40.12
C ALA A 87 -3.56 -16.44 41.16
N ILE A 88 -2.56 -15.70 40.71
CA ILE A 88 -1.89 -14.65 41.48
C ILE A 88 -2.47 -13.34 40.93
N ALA A 89 -2.90 -12.41 41.79
CA ALA A 89 -3.46 -11.13 41.35
C ALA A 89 -2.52 -10.49 40.32
N PRO A 90 -2.91 -10.40 39.03
CA PRO A 90 -2.01 -9.90 38.01
C PRO A 90 -1.82 -8.40 38.24
N ALA A 91 -0.57 -7.95 38.20
CA ALA A 91 -0.28 -6.55 37.95
C ALA A 91 -1.16 -6.08 36.77
N PRO A 92 -1.71 -4.84 36.80
CA PRO A 92 -2.59 -4.38 35.74
C PRO A 92 -1.91 -4.64 34.39
N PRO A 93 -2.57 -5.37 33.46
CA PRO A 93 -1.94 -5.75 32.21
C PRO A 93 -1.43 -4.49 31.52
N LYS A 94 -0.16 -4.51 31.07
CA LYS A 94 0.44 -3.38 30.35
C LYS A 94 -0.40 -3.13 29.10
N GLU A 95 -1.24 -2.13 29.17
CA GLU A 95 -2.21 -1.78 28.15
C GLU A 95 -1.46 -1.26 26.91
N ILE A 96 -1.52 -2.00 25.80
CA ILE A 96 -0.90 -1.58 24.55
C ILE A 96 -1.86 -0.60 23.89
N THR A 97 -1.43 0.64 23.69
CA THR A 97 -2.25 1.68 23.06
C THR A 97 -1.57 2.23 21.82
N HIS A 98 -2.35 2.89 20.96
CA HIS A 98 -1.84 3.61 19.79
C HIS A 98 -2.50 4.99 19.71
N PHE A 99 -1.74 6.04 19.38
CA PHE A 99 -2.26 7.42 19.46
C PHE A 99 -3.44 7.72 18.53
N SER A 100 -3.61 6.95 17.46
CA SER A 100 -4.70 7.12 16.50
C SER A 100 -5.89 6.21 16.78
N HIS A 101 -5.84 5.39 17.83
CA HIS A 101 -6.83 4.39 18.14
C HIS A 101 -7.21 4.44 19.62
N ARG A 102 -8.51 4.36 19.94
CA ARG A 102 -9.02 4.65 21.29
C ARG A 102 -9.13 3.42 22.19
N HIS A 103 -9.18 2.23 21.60
CA HIS A 103 -9.17 0.99 22.37
C HIS A 103 -7.74 0.50 22.56
N SER A 104 -7.60 -0.34 23.57
CA SER A 104 -6.39 -1.09 23.83
C SER A 104 -6.24 -2.17 22.75
N LEU A 105 -4.99 -2.44 22.39
CA LEU A 105 -4.64 -3.39 21.36
C LEU A 105 -4.16 -4.69 22.00
N ASP A 106 -4.62 -5.80 21.45
CA ASP A 106 -4.14 -7.14 21.81
C ASP A 106 -3.02 -7.58 20.89
N LYS A 107 -2.29 -8.62 21.31
CA LYS A 107 -1.25 -9.24 20.49
C LYS A 107 -1.87 -10.33 19.63
N TYR A 108 -1.59 -10.28 18.33
CA TYR A 108 -1.98 -11.31 17.38
C TYR A 108 -0.75 -11.91 16.70
N LYS A 109 -0.89 -13.15 16.22
CA LYS A 109 0.08 -13.81 15.35
C LYS A 109 -0.68 -14.41 14.17
N PHE A 110 -0.40 -13.90 12.98
CA PHE A 110 -0.93 -14.38 11.72
C PHE A 110 0.05 -15.35 11.06
N LEU A 111 -0.47 -16.27 10.26
CA LEU A 111 0.34 -17.16 9.41
C LEU A 111 0.64 -16.44 8.08
N GLU A 112 1.68 -16.87 7.38
CA GLU A 112 2.12 -16.26 6.11
C GLU A 112 1.04 -16.30 5.01
N GLU A 113 0.04 -17.17 5.15
CA GLU A 113 -1.11 -17.27 4.23
C GLU A 113 -2.18 -16.19 4.48
N ASP A 114 -2.11 -15.47 5.60
CA ASP A 114 -3.08 -14.44 5.98
C ASP A 114 -2.68 -13.08 5.35
N GLU A 115 -3.43 -12.61 4.34
CA GLU A 115 -3.24 -11.28 3.72
C GLU A 115 -3.79 -10.15 4.62
N ILE A 116 -3.15 -9.93 5.78
CA ILE A 116 -3.48 -8.82 6.70
C ILE A 116 -2.61 -7.62 6.37
N VAL A 117 -3.22 -6.45 6.20
CA VAL A 117 -2.51 -5.20 5.89
C VAL A 117 -2.46 -4.32 7.14
N CYS A 118 -1.33 -3.67 7.37
CA CYS A 118 -1.20 -2.69 8.45
C CYS A 118 -1.95 -1.40 8.13
N ASP A 119 -2.81 -0.96 9.05
CA ASP A 119 -3.60 0.28 8.93
C ASP A 119 -2.76 1.57 8.84
N ILE A 120 -1.48 1.52 9.22
CA ILE A 120 -0.61 2.68 9.26
C ILE A 120 0.25 2.80 8.01
N CYS A 121 0.93 1.71 7.61
CA CYS A 121 1.85 1.75 6.48
C CYS A 121 1.33 1.09 5.21
N GLU A 122 0.14 0.48 5.25
CA GLU A 122 -0.48 -0.18 4.09
C GLU A 122 0.40 -1.29 3.47
N THR A 123 1.30 -1.88 4.27
CA THR A 123 2.06 -3.07 3.88
C THR A 123 1.59 -4.30 4.66
N ASP A 124 1.87 -5.47 4.12
CA ASP A 124 1.42 -6.74 4.67
C ASP A 124 2.03 -7.02 6.06
N ILE A 125 1.28 -7.66 6.94
CA ILE A 125 1.68 -8.06 8.28
C ILE A 125 2.12 -9.52 8.21
N LEU A 126 3.44 -9.70 8.21
CA LEU A 126 4.05 -11.03 8.26
C LEU A 126 4.26 -11.40 9.73
N GLY A 127 3.43 -12.31 10.25
CA GLY A 127 3.56 -12.83 11.62
C GLY A 127 2.87 -11.99 12.71
N SER A 128 3.64 -11.54 13.70
CA SER A 128 3.06 -10.96 14.93
C SER A 128 2.78 -9.46 14.85
N CYS A 129 1.61 -9.03 15.33
CA CYS A 129 1.19 -7.64 15.30
C CYS A 129 0.41 -7.23 16.57
N PHE A 130 0.00 -5.96 16.60
CA PHE A 130 -0.99 -5.47 17.56
C PHE A 130 -2.29 -5.18 16.85
N GLY A 131 -3.43 -5.44 17.48
CA GLY A 131 -4.71 -5.13 16.87
C GLY A 131 -5.88 -4.95 17.81
N CYS A 132 -6.94 -4.33 17.31
CA CYS A 132 -8.25 -4.24 17.93
C CYS A 132 -9.26 -4.90 17.01
N GLU A 133 -9.82 -6.02 17.44
CA GLU A 133 -10.76 -6.82 16.63
C GLU A 133 -12.11 -6.13 16.41
N ASP A 134 -12.55 -5.31 17.36
CA ASP A 134 -13.82 -4.61 17.28
C ASP A 134 -13.79 -3.52 16.22
N CYS A 135 -12.63 -2.89 16.05
CA CYS A 135 -12.42 -1.83 15.07
C CYS A 135 -11.75 -2.32 13.79
N VAL A 136 -11.31 -3.58 13.77
CA VAL A 136 -10.55 -4.16 12.67
C VAL A 136 -9.31 -3.29 12.36
N PHE A 137 -8.59 -2.95 13.42
CA PHE A 137 -7.42 -2.08 13.34
C PHE A 137 -6.18 -2.91 13.70
N PHE A 138 -5.32 -3.19 12.72
CA PHE A 138 -4.14 -4.04 12.86
C PHE A 138 -2.88 -3.29 12.43
N ILE A 139 -1.84 -3.35 13.25
CA ILE A 139 -0.60 -2.61 13.01
C ILE A 139 0.64 -3.45 13.31
N HIS A 140 1.70 -3.28 12.52
CA HIS A 140 2.99 -3.87 12.86
C HIS A 140 3.46 -3.38 14.24
N LYS A 141 4.30 -4.20 14.89
CA LYS A 141 4.92 -3.82 16.16
C LYS A 141 5.68 -2.49 16.08
N LYS A 142 6.41 -2.24 14.98
CA LYS A 142 7.14 -0.98 14.76
C LYS A 142 6.21 0.20 14.43
N CYS A 143 5.03 -0.07 13.85
CA CYS A 143 4.02 0.94 13.57
C CYS A 143 3.31 1.43 14.84
N LYS A 144 3.31 0.66 15.95
CA LYS A 144 2.83 1.11 17.27
C LYS A 144 3.50 2.42 17.72
N ASP A 145 4.80 2.51 17.51
CA ASP A 145 5.62 3.66 17.94
C ASP A 145 6.12 4.45 16.73
N ILE A 146 5.32 4.50 15.66
CA ILE A 146 5.65 5.25 14.45
C ILE A 146 5.86 6.74 14.78
N PRO A 147 6.87 7.41 14.18
CA PRO A 147 7.12 8.81 14.44
C PRO A 147 5.93 9.71 14.04
N LYS A 148 5.40 10.50 14.97
CA LYS A 148 4.36 11.48 14.65
C LYS A 148 4.88 12.66 13.82
N LYS A 149 6.17 12.97 13.93
CA LYS A 149 6.84 14.05 13.21
C LYS A 149 8.21 13.59 12.73
N ILE A 150 8.53 13.90 11.47
CA ILE A 150 9.80 13.54 10.85
C ILE A 150 10.42 14.74 10.13
N LYS A 151 11.75 14.74 10.01
CA LYS A 151 12.48 15.58 9.04
C LYS A 151 12.87 14.72 7.85
N HIS A 152 12.41 15.06 6.65
CA HIS A 152 12.62 14.26 5.45
C HIS A 152 13.54 14.96 4.44
N LYS A 153 14.43 14.23 3.77
CA LYS A 153 15.44 14.82 2.87
C LYS A 153 14.86 15.52 1.64
N SER A 154 13.70 15.07 1.18
CA SER A 154 12.97 15.71 0.06
C SER A 154 12.20 16.97 0.48
N HIS A 155 12.16 17.27 1.78
CA HIS A 155 11.42 18.40 2.34
C HIS A 155 12.12 18.87 3.62
N SER A 156 13.24 19.60 3.44
CA SER A 156 14.14 20.01 4.52
C SER A 156 13.64 21.18 5.37
N GLU A 157 12.83 22.05 4.76
CA GLU A 157 12.41 23.32 5.37
C GLU A 157 11.53 23.11 6.60
N ASP A 158 10.60 22.14 6.53
CA ASP A 158 9.60 21.89 7.55
C ASP A 158 9.51 20.41 7.94
N ALA A 159 8.99 20.19 9.15
CA ALA A 159 8.68 18.86 9.65
C ALA A 159 7.39 18.33 9.01
N LEU A 160 7.40 17.07 8.58
CA LEU A 160 6.19 16.38 8.17
C LEU A 160 5.51 15.76 9.38
N THR A 161 4.20 15.95 9.51
CA THR A 161 3.39 15.39 10.60
C THR A 161 2.52 14.24 10.08
N LEU A 162 2.52 13.11 10.79
CA LEU A 162 1.67 11.98 10.48
C LEU A 162 0.20 12.33 10.74
N ARG A 163 -0.65 12.06 9.75
CA ARG A 163 -2.11 12.27 9.78
C ARG A 163 -2.81 10.94 9.56
N SER A 164 -3.88 10.69 10.32
CA SER A 164 -4.66 9.44 10.21
C SER A 164 -5.58 9.40 9.00
N SER A 165 -5.91 10.55 8.43
CA SER A 165 -6.79 10.66 7.27
C SER A 165 -6.60 11.99 6.53
N PRO A 166 -6.65 11.99 5.19
CA PRO A 166 -6.60 13.19 4.38
C PRO A 166 -7.87 14.06 4.47
N SER A 167 -8.98 13.55 4.99
CA SER A 167 -10.25 14.31 5.06
C SER A 167 -10.17 15.61 5.87
N SER A 168 -9.18 15.71 6.76
CA SER A 168 -8.89 16.94 7.51
C SER A 168 -8.16 18.01 6.70
N SER A 169 -7.51 17.62 5.60
CA SER A 169 -6.72 18.50 4.72
C SER A 169 -7.36 18.67 3.34
N TYR A 170 -8.13 17.68 2.88
CA TYR A 170 -8.64 17.54 1.52
C TYR A 170 -10.10 17.08 1.53
N LYS A 171 -10.99 17.87 0.90
CA LYS A 171 -12.43 17.57 0.81
C LYS A 171 -12.74 16.25 0.09
N SER A 172 -11.87 15.82 -0.82
CA SER A 172 -11.98 14.56 -1.54
C SER A 172 -11.79 13.32 -0.66
N GLY A 173 -11.26 13.49 0.56
CA GLY A 173 -10.83 12.34 1.38
C GLY A 173 -9.65 11.58 0.77
N LYS A 174 -8.91 12.19 -0.16
CA LYS A 174 -7.75 11.60 -0.84
C LYS A 174 -6.63 12.64 -0.97
N PHE A 175 -5.37 12.20 -0.90
CA PHE A 175 -4.19 13.03 -1.14
C PHE A 175 -3.36 12.44 -2.29
N ARG A 176 -2.49 13.25 -2.90
CA ARG A 176 -1.55 12.78 -3.92
C ARG A 176 -0.14 12.82 -3.34
N CYS A 177 0.52 11.67 -3.27
CA CYS A 177 1.87 11.56 -2.74
C CYS A 177 2.88 12.29 -3.63
N ASP A 178 3.73 13.14 -3.04
CA ASP A 178 4.80 13.86 -3.72
C ASP A 178 5.95 12.96 -4.16
N GLY A 179 6.09 11.79 -3.52
CA GLY A 179 7.08 10.78 -3.89
C GLY A 179 6.67 9.97 -5.11
N CYS A 180 5.73 9.04 -4.96
CA CYS A 180 5.33 8.13 -6.04
C CYS A 180 4.30 8.72 -7.02
N ARG A 181 3.72 9.90 -6.72
CA ARG A 181 2.66 10.56 -7.51
C ARG A 181 1.33 9.80 -7.59
N LEU A 182 1.20 8.70 -6.84
CA LEU A 182 -0.05 7.96 -6.65
C LEU A 182 -0.91 8.59 -5.55
N THR A 183 -2.20 8.25 -5.58
CA THR A 183 -3.20 8.75 -4.63
C THR A 183 -3.29 7.82 -3.43
N GLY A 184 -3.42 8.38 -2.23
CA GLY A 184 -3.69 7.64 -0.99
C GLY A 184 -4.91 8.18 -0.23
N ASP A 185 -5.48 7.36 0.64
CA ASP A 185 -6.62 7.73 1.50
C ASP A 185 -6.43 7.42 3.00
N GLY A 186 -5.29 6.81 3.36
CA GLY A 186 -4.96 6.41 4.72
C GLY A 186 -4.00 7.34 5.45
N PHE A 187 -3.17 6.72 6.28
CA PHE A 187 -2.14 7.43 7.03
C PHE A 187 -1.08 7.98 6.09
N HIS A 188 -0.67 9.23 6.33
CA HIS A 188 0.33 9.89 5.50
C HIS A 188 1.06 10.98 6.28
N TYR A 189 2.27 11.30 5.84
CA TYR A 189 3.04 12.41 6.35
C TYR A 189 2.70 13.67 5.58
N HIS A 190 2.28 14.71 6.29
CA HIS A 190 1.75 15.95 5.72
C HIS A 190 2.49 17.18 6.24
N CYS A 191 2.84 18.10 5.34
CA CYS A 191 3.20 19.48 5.66
C CYS A 191 2.05 20.42 5.31
N SER A 192 1.39 21.01 6.30
CA SER A 192 0.27 21.92 6.07
C SER A 192 0.59 23.22 5.32
N PRO A 193 1.71 23.93 5.60
CA PRO A 193 2.04 25.14 4.85
C PRO A 193 2.41 24.84 3.39
N CYS A 194 3.17 23.76 3.17
CA CYS A 194 3.70 23.43 1.84
C CYS A 194 2.75 22.57 0.98
N LYS A 195 1.69 22.01 1.58
CA LYS A 195 0.82 21.00 0.94
C LYS A 195 1.63 19.84 0.36
N TYR A 196 2.60 19.38 1.15
CA TYR A 196 3.51 18.30 0.79
C TYR A 196 3.06 17.02 1.49
N ASP A 197 2.79 15.96 0.73
CA ASP A 197 2.25 14.71 1.23
C ASP A 197 3.09 13.52 0.83
N LEU A 198 3.34 12.61 1.76
CA LEU A 198 3.99 11.33 1.48
C LEU A 198 3.18 10.18 2.06
N HIS A 199 3.00 9.11 1.28
CA HIS A 199 2.67 7.80 1.84
C HIS A 199 3.69 7.46 2.93
N VAL A 200 3.27 6.73 3.96
CA VAL A 200 4.17 6.26 5.03
C VAL A 200 5.33 5.45 4.46
N THR A 201 5.08 4.60 3.46
CA THR A 201 6.10 3.81 2.74
C THR A 201 7.05 4.67 1.91
N CYS A 202 6.54 5.70 1.23
CA CYS A 202 7.37 6.66 0.49
C CYS A 202 8.29 7.42 1.45
N ALA A 203 7.78 7.92 2.58
CA ALA A 203 8.59 8.60 3.60
C ALA A 203 9.65 7.68 4.22
N GLY A 204 9.35 6.39 4.35
CA GLY A 204 10.26 5.36 4.84
C GLY A 204 11.15 4.74 3.77
N SER A 205 11.10 5.17 2.51
CA SER A 205 11.87 4.50 1.46
C SER A 205 13.38 4.62 1.72
N PRO A 206 14.13 3.49 1.75
CA PRO A 206 15.56 3.53 1.99
C PRO A 206 16.29 4.29 0.87
N SER A 207 17.47 4.84 1.15
CA SER A 207 18.22 5.59 0.14
C SER A 207 18.79 4.71 -0.98
N THR A 208 18.91 3.41 -0.70
CA THR A 208 19.43 2.41 -1.63
C THR A 208 18.71 1.09 -1.41
N VAL A 209 18.47 0.37 -2.50
CA VAL A 209 17.90 -0.98 -2.49
C VAL A 209 18.72 -1.89 -3.38
N LYS A 210 18.76 -3.17 -3.03
CA LYS A 210 19.23 -4.21 -3.95
C LYS A 210 18.06 -4.63 -4.82
N TYR A 211 18.34 -5.03 -6.06
CA TYR A 211 17.32 -5.54 -6.96
C TYR A 211 17.85 -6.82 -7.59
N LYS A 212 17.26 -7.96 -7.20
CA LYS A 212 17.71 -9.29 -7.57
C LYS A 212 19.21 -9.50 -7.27
N GLN A 213 19.84 -10.42 -7.98
CA GLN A 213 21.27 -10.71 -7.92
C GLN A 213 22.14 -9.65 -8.63
N HIS A 214 21.61 -8.47 -8.98
CA HIS A 214 22.43 -7.43 -9.59
C HIS A 214 23.42 -6.88 -8.57
N THR A 215 24.68 -6.79 -8.97
CA THR A 215 25.83 -6.40 -8.12
C THR A 215 25.79 -4.95 -7.66
N HIS A 216 25.01 -4.09 -8.32
CA HIS A 216 24.98 -2.65 -8.04
C HIS A 216 23.63 -2.22 -7.46
N PRO A 217 23.60 -1.57 -6.29
CA PRO A 217 22.36 -1.10 -5.69
C PRO A 217 21.73 0.02 -6.52
N LEU A 218 20.40 0.10 -6.53
CA LEU A 218 19.70 1.28 -7.03
C LEU A 218 19.69 2.34 -5.95
N LYS A 219 19.87 3.60 -6.34
CA LYS A 219 19.78 4.76 -5.45
C LYS A 219 18.44 5.45 -5.64
N LEU A 220 17.83 5.88 -4.54
CA LEU A 220 16.63 6.70 -4.56
C LEU A 220 16.98 8.15 -4.95
N TYR A 221 16.27 8.67 -5.94
CA TYR A 221 16.33 10.07 -6.36
C TYR A 221 14.98 10.73 -6.12
N TYR A 222 15.00 11.89 -5.44
CA TYR A 222 13.81 12.70 -5.16
C TYR A 222 13.41 13.61 -6.32
N ASP A 223 14.35 13.87 -7.23
CA ASP A 223 14.13 14.52 -8.51
C ASP A 223 14.59 13.59 -9.63
N PHE A 224 13.95 13.69 -10.81
CA PHE A 224 14.25 12.77 -11.89
C PHE A 224 15.69 12.95 -12.41
N PRO A 225 16.53 11.90 -12.35
CA PRO A 225 17.98 12.06 -12.51
C PRO A 225 18.45 12.17 -13.97
N VAL A 226 17.55 12.03 -14.94
CA VAL A 226 17.88 12.04 -16.37
C VAL A 226 17.22 13.25 -17.05
N LYS A 227 18.04 14.14 -17.62
CA LYS A 227 17.58 15.32 -18.35
C LYS A 227 17.47 15.00 -19.85
N ASN A 228 16.42 14.28 -20.24
CA ASN A 228 16.11 13.98 -21.64
C ASN A 228 14.60 13.81 -21.81
N GLU A 229 14.05 14.18 -22.97
CA GLU A 229 12.63 14.07 -23.33
C GLU A 229 12.17 12.62 -23.62
N GLY A 230 12.96 11.63 -23.21
CA GLY A 230 12.68 10.21 -23.41
C GLY A 230 11.51 9.70 -22.55
N ILE A 231 10.82 8.67 -23.04
CA ILE A 231 9.88 7.90 -22.22
C ILE A 231 10.67 6.81 -21.48
N PHE A 232 10.73 6.91 -20.16
CA PHE A 232 11.36 5.91 -19.31
C PHE A 232 10.32 4.93 -18.79
N LYS A 233 10.68 3.65 -18.74
CA LYS A 233 9.80 2.57 -18.26
C LYS A 233 10.44 1.87 -17.07
N CYS A 234 9.60 1.46 -16.13
CA CYS A 234 10.03 0.65 -15.00
C CYS A 234 10.44 -0.74 -15.48
N ARG A 235 11.56 -1.25 -14.96
CA ARG A 235 12.06 -2.59 -15.33
C ARG A 235 11.18 -3.72 -14.84
N VAL A 236 10.42 -3.53 -13.75
CA VAL A 236 9.55 -4.54 -13.14
C VAL A 236 8.18 -4.59 -13.79
N CYS A 237 7.42 -3.49 -13.77
CA CYS A 237 6.05 -3.48 -14.28
C CYS A 237 5.93 -3.05 -15.74
N HIS A 238 7.02 -2.62 -16.38
CA HIS A 238 7.08 -2.16 -17.77
C HIS A 238 6.21 -0.94 -18.12
N THR A 239 5.63 -0.28 -17.11
CA THR A 239 4.84 0.95 -17.30
C THR A 239 5.72 2.20 -17.25
N LYS A 240 5.17 3.33 -17.72
CA LYS A 240 5.87 4.62 -17.79
C LYS A 240 6.22 5.13 -16.39
N ILE A 241 7.43 5.66 -16.24
CA ILE A 241 7.85 6.37 -15.03
C ILE A 241 7.44 7.82 -15.12
N ASN A 242 6.81 8.31 -14.06
CA ASN A 242 6.46 9.72 -13.93
C ASN A 242 7.72 10.52 -13.58
N GLN A 243 8.16 11.38 -14.49
CA GLN A 243 9.38 12.18 -14.33
C GLN A 243 9.24 13.31 -13.30
N ASN A 244 8.03 13.54 -12.76
CA ASN A 244 7.84 14.45 -11.63
C ASN A 244 7.89 13.70 -10.29
N GLY A 245 7.95 12.37 -10.30
CA GLY A 245 8.04 11.53 -9.10
C GLY A 245 9.46 11.07 -8.79
N TRP A 246 9.60 10.47 -7.63
CA TRP A 246 10.83 9.84 -7.18
C TRP A 246 11.03 8.51 -7.88
N VAL A 247 12.29 8.08 -7.95
CA VAL A 247 12.65 6.87 -8.67
C VAL A 247 13.87 6.21 -8.08
N TYR A 248 13.90 4.88 -8.08
CA TYR A 248 15.13 4.14 -7.87
C TYR A 248 15.84 3.98 -9.21
N TYR A 249 17.09 4.41 -9.26
CA TYR A 249 17.87 4.38 -10.48
C TYR A 249 19.30 3.95 -10.21
N ASN A 250 19.80 3.02 -11.02
CA ASN A 250 21.22 2.72 -11.11
C ASN A 250 21.74 3.22 -12.47
N ARG A 251 22.80 4.03 -12.44
CA ARG A 251 23.37 4.66 -13.64
C ARG A 251 24.17 3.69 -14.50
N ASP A 252 24.82 2.71 -13.87
CA ASP A 252 25.75 1.79 -14.52
C ASP A 252 25.01 0.81 -15.43
N ASN A 253 23.95 0.19 -14.92
CA ASN A 253 23.11 -0.74 -15.68
C ASN A 253 21.82 -0.10 -16.24
N ARG A 254 21.60 1.19 -15.99
CA ARG A 254 20.44 1.98 -16.41
C ARG A 254 19.09 1.41 -15.98
N ILE A 255 19.06 0.58 -14.93
CA ILE A 255 17.80 0.05 -14.38
C ILE A 255 17.10 1.15 -13.61
N MET A 256 15.81 1.31 -13.90
CA MET A 256 14.94 2.29 -13.26
C MET A 256 13.65 1.62 -12.78
N LEU A 257 13.27 1.90 -11.53
CA LEU A 257 12.11 1.32 -10.87
C LEU A 257 11.26 2.42 -10.22
N HIS A 258 9.94 2.27 -10.28
CA HIS A 258 9.05 2.99 -9.36
C HIS A 258 9.43 2.65 -7.92
N ILE A 259 9.15 3.55 -6.96
CA ILE A 259 9.38 3.28 -5.54
C ILE A 259 8.76 1.95 -5.13
N ASP A 260 7.48 1.77 -5.43
CA ASP A 260 6.74 0.59 -4.97
C ASP A 260 7.18 -0.69 -5.67
N CYS A 261 7.71 -0.60 -6.90
CA CYS A 261 8.27 -1.73 -7.63
C CYS A 261 9.68 -2.12 -7.17
N ALA A 262 10.31 -1.34 -6.28
CA ALA A 262 11.66 -1.60 -5.82
C ALA A 262 11.70 -2.54 -4.60
N PHE A 263 10.54 -2.88 -4.05
CA PHE A 263 10.37 -3.83 -2.96
C PHE A 263 9.85 -5.13 -3.55
N ASP A 264 10.71 -6.14 -3.58
CA ASP A 264 10.45 -7.46 -4.16
C ASP A 264 9.58 -8.30 -3.22
N ASP A 265 8.77 -9.21 -3.78
CA ASP A 265 7.97 -10.15 -3.02
C ASP A 265 8.86 -11.26 -2.39
N GLU A 266 10.01 -11.58 -3.01
CA GLU A 266 10.94 -12.60 -2.50
C GLU A 266 11.58 -12.21 -1.15
N ASP A 267 11.71 -10.90 -0.88
CA ASP A 267 12.29 -10.33 0.34
C ASP A 267 11.33 -9.30 0.98
N GLU A 268 10.04 -9.61 1.01
CA GLU A 268 9.00 -8.67 1.44
C GLU A 268 9.16 -8.25 2.92
N GLU A 269 9.47 -9.19 3.82
CA GLU A 269 9.68 -8.90 5.25
C GLU A 269 10.84 -7.92 5.46
N ASP A 270 11.98 -8.16 4.80
CA ASP A 270 13.16 -7.31 4.87
C ASP A 270 12.87 -5.91 4.30
N SER A 271 12.09 -5.84 3.22
CA SER A 271 11.64 -4.58 2.63
C SER A 271 10.77 -3.76 3.60
N ILE A 272 9.80 -4.41 4.25
CA ILE A 272 8.92 -3.79 5.24
C ILE A 272 9.74 -3.30 6.44
N LEU A 273 10.65 -4.13 6.95
CA LEU A 273 11.52 -3.78 8.07
C LEU A 273 12.43 -2.61 7.72
N ALA A 274 13.02 -2.58 6.53
CA ALA A 274 13.86 -1.48 6.06
C ALA A 274 13.09 -0.15 6.01
N ILE A 275 11.83 -0.17 5.55
CA ILE A 275 10.95 1.01 5.54
C ILE A 275 10.70 1.50 6.97
N GLN A 276 10.34 0.59 7.87
CA GLN A 276 10.02 0.91 9.26
C GLN A 276 11.23 1.45 10.01
N ASP A 277 12.40 0.83 9.83
CA ASP A 277 13.66 1.30 10.44
C ASP A 277 14.07 2.66 9.89
N LYS A 278 13.92 2.86 8.58
CA LYS A 278 14.19 4.14 7.97
C LYS A 278 13.34 5.24 8.60
N LEU A 279 12.04 5.03 8.79
CA LEU A 279 11.16 6.01 9.44
C LEU A 279 11.65 6.37 10.85
N GLN A 280 12.07 5.39 11.65
CA GLN A 280 12.59 5.65 13.00
C GLN A 280 13.83 6.55 12.97
N THR A 281 14.71 6.43 11.96
CA THR A 281 15.87 7.33 11.81
C THR A 281 15.51 8.77 11.49
N LEU A 282 14.30 9.03 10.97
CA LEU A 282 13.83 10.37 10.60
C LEU A 282 13.07 11.08 11.74
N LYS A 283 12.81 10.35 12.84
CA LYS A 283 12.09 10.86 14.01
C LYS A 283 12.78 12.10 14.57
N MET A 284 11.98 13.13 14.81
CA MET A 284 12.45 14.30 15.54
C MET A 284 12.55 13.97 17.04
N LYS A 285 13.67 14.36 17.65
CA LYS A 285 13.89 14.27 19.09
C LYS A 285 13.03 15.29 19.83
#